data_AF-A0A2S9FRE3-F1
#
_entry.id   AF-A0A2S9FRE3-F1
#
_cell.length_a   1.000
_cell.length_b   1.000
_cell.length_c   1.000
_cell.angle_alpha   90.00
_cell.angle_beta   90.00
_cell.angle_gamma   90.00
#
_symmetry.space_group_name_H-M   'P 1'
#
loop_
_entity.id
_entity.type
_entity.pdbx_description
1 polymer ?
#
loop_
_entity_poly.entity_id
_entity_poly.type
_entity_poly.pdbx_seq_one_letter_code
_entity_poly.pdbx_strand_id
1 'polypeptide(L)' 'AVAPGFIETKMTDAIPLATREVGRRLNSLFQGGQPVDVAEAIAYFASPGSNAVTGNTIRVCGQAMLGA' A
#
# COMPACT_ATOMS: atom_id res chain seq x y z
N ALA A 1 2.65 -0.29 12.23
CA ALA A 1 1.74 -1.03 11.33
C ALA A 1 1.89 -0.50 9.90
N VAL A 2 1.64 -1.35 8.91
CA VAL A 2 1.58 -0.95 7.49
C VAL A 2 0.14 -1.10 7.02
N ALA A 3 -0.38 -0.06 6.36
CA ALA A 3 -1.73 -0.03 5.80
C ALA A 3 -1.63 0.06 4.26
N PRO A 4 -1.67 -1.07 3.53
CA PRO A 4 -1.62 -1.05 2.08
C PRO A 4 -2.85 -0.36 1.46
N GLY A 5 -2.65 0.32 0.34
CA GLY A 5 -3.72 0.77 -0.54
C GLY A 5 -4.15 -0.34 -1.52
N PHE A 6 -4.40 0.03 -2.78
CA PHE A 6 -4.64 -0.96 -3.83
C PHE A 6 -3.31 -1.59 -4.28
N ILE A 7 -3.14 -2.89 -4.04
CA ILE A 7 -1.93 -3.66 -4.37
C ILE A 7 -2.29 -4.79 -5.33
N GLU A 8 -1.54 -4.94 -6.42
CA GLU A 8 -1.75 -6.00 -7.41
C GLU A 8 -1.39 -7.37 -6.81
N THR A 9 -2.41 -8.21 -6.64
CA THR A 9 -2.32 -9.55 -6.08
C THR A 9 -3.36 -10.46 -6.74
N LYS A 10 -3.23 -11.78 -6.55
CA LYS A 10 -4.27 -12.74 -6.95
C LYS A 10 -5.65 -12.44 -6.34
N MET A 11 -5.69 -11.82 -5.16
CA MET A 11 -6.95 -11.43 -4.51
C MET A 11 -7.59 -10.22 -5.20
N THR A 12 -6.80 -9.18 -5.53
CA THR A 12 -7.33 -7.99 -6.22
C THR A 12 -7.68 -8.26 -7.67
N ASP A 13 -7.07 -9.27 -8.30
CA ASP A 13 -7.46 -9.75 -9.62
C ASP A 13 -8.91 -10.24 -9.68
N ALA A 14 -9.43 -10.77 -8.56
CA ALA A 14 -10.81 -11.24 -8.45
C ALA A 14 -11.84 -10.11 -8.29
N ILE A 15 -11.41 -8.86 -8.12
CA ILE A 15 -12.31 -7.70 -8.02
C ILE A 15 -12.89 -7.38 -9.42
N PRO A 16 -14.21 -7.08 -9.54
CA PRO A 16 -14.81 -6.68 -10.81
C PRO A 16 -14.05 -5.53 -11.49
N LEU A 17 -13.85 -5.64 -12.81
CA LEU A 17 -12.93 -4.80 -13.58
C LEU A 17 -13.10 -3.29 -13.33
N ALA A 18 -14.34 -2.79 -13.34
CA ALA A 18 -14.62 -1.36 -13.15
C ALA A 18 -14.17 -0.88 -11.75
N THR A 19 -14.57 -1.59 -10.70
CA THR A 19 -14.17 -1.28 -9.32
C THR A 19 -12.65 -1.42 -9.13
N ARG A 20 -12.06 -2.43 -9.76
CA ARG A 20 -10.60 -2.67 -9.76
C ARG A 20 -9.83 -1.52 -10.40
N GLU A 21 -10.27 -1.03 -11.57
CA GLU A 21 -9.64 0.09 -12.27
C GLU A 21 -9.70 1.38 -11.45
N VAL A 22 -10.87 1.69 -10.87
CA VAL A 22 -11.04 2.87 -10.02
C VAL A 22 -10.08 2.81 -8.83
N GLY A 23 -10.01 1.68 -8.14
CA GLY A 23 -9.06 1.48 -7.04
C GLY A 23 -7.59 1.66 -7.47
N ARG A 24 -7.24 1.17 -8.67
CA ARG A 24 -5.88 1.28 -9.21
C ARG A 24 -5.46 2.71 -9.55
N ARG A 25 -6.42 3.57 -9.95
CA ARG A 25 -6.13 4.92 -10.47
C ARG A 25 -6.38 6.06 -9.49
N LEU A 26 -7.14 5.85 -8.41
CA LEU A 26 -7.44 6.88 -7.40
C LEU A 26 -6.30 7.10 -6.40
N ASN A 27 -5.12 7.42 -6.91
CA ASN A 27 -3.93 7.79 -6.15
C ASN A 27 -3.01 8.66 -7.01
N SER A 28 -2.10 9.40 -6.39
CA SER A 28 -1.22 10.35 -7.09
C SER A 28 -0.23 9.69 -8.06
N LEU A 29 0.07 8.40 -7.88
CA LEU A 29 0.95 7.64 -8.77
C LEU A 29 0.20 7.00 -9.95
N PHE A 30 -1.13 7.15 -9.99
CA PHE A 30 -2.03 6.62 -11.02
C PHE A 30 -1.83 5.12 -11.31
N GLN A 31 -1.40 4.33 -10.33
CA GLN A 31 -1.15 2.90 -10.50
C GLN A 31 -1.40 2.10 -9.21
N GLY A 32 -1.57 0.79 -9.35
CA GLY A 32 -1.61 -0.13 -8.22
C GLY A 32 -0.19 -0.41 -7.74
N GLY A 33 -0.02 -0.53 -6.43
CA GLY A 33 1.26 -0.95 -5.87
C GLY A 33 1.53 -2.44 -6.13
N GLN A 34 2.75 -2.86 -5.83
CA GLN A 34 3.18 -4.25 -5.87
C GLN A 34 3.41 -4.78 -4.44
N PRO A 35 3.38 -6.11 -4.22
CA PRO A 35 3.67 -6.68 -2.91
C PRO A 35 5.03 -6.28 -2.33
N VAL A 36 6.04 -6.05 -3.20
CA VAL A 36 7.37 -5.60 -2.79
C VAL A 36 7.33 -4.21 -2.14
N ASP A 37 6.47 -3.30 -2.60
CA ASP A 37 6.36 -1.95 -2.03
C ASP A 37 5.90 -2.00 -0.56
N VAL A 38 4.99 -2.94 -0.26
CA VAL A 38 4.54 -3.21 1.12
C VAL A 38 5.66 -3.87 1.92
N ALA A 39 6.38 -4.83 1.34
CA ALA A 39 7.48 -5.52 1.98
C ALA A 39 8.63 -4.57 2.36
N GLU A 40 8.98 -3.60 1.50
CA GLU A 40 10.00 -2.58 1.78
C GLU A 40 9.62 -1.71 3.00
N ALA A 41 8.35 -1.29 3.11
CA ALA A 41 7.89 -0.53 4.28
C ALA A 41 7.92 -1.36 5.57
N ILE A 42 7.62 -2.66 5.49
CA ILE A 42 7.76 -3.59 6.62
C ILE A 42 9.25 -3.76 6.98
N ALA A 43 10.11 -3.95 5.99
CA ALA A 43 11.56 -4.12 6.17
C ALA A 43 12.19 -2.87 6.81
N TYR A 44 11.74 -1.68 6.42
CA TYR A 44 12.11 -0.43 7.08
C TYR A 44 11.81 -0.46 8.58
N PHE A 45 10.60 -0.88 8.98
CA PHE A 45 10.25 -1.00 10.39
C PHE A 45 11.02 -2.12 11.10
N ALA A 46 11.36 -3.19 10.41
CA ALA A 46 12.11 -4.32 10.97
C ALA A 46 13.64 -4.08 11.04
N SER A 47 14.15 -3.03 10.41
CA SER A 47 15.57 -2.71 10.39
C SER A 47 16.11 -2.48 11.82
N PRO A 48 17.28 -3.03 12.19
CA PRO A 48 17.89 -2.79 13.50
C PRO A 48 18.12 -1.31 13.81
N GLY A 49 18.33 -0.47 12.78
CA GLY A 49 18.49 0.97 12.93
C GLY A 49 17.18 1.74 13.20
N SER A 50 16.03 1.07 13.09
CA SER A 50 14.70 1.66 13.31
C SER A 50 14.18 1.44 14.74
N ASN A 51 15.06 1.13 15.70
CA ASN A 51 14.68 0.79 17.08
C ASN A 51 13.91 1.90 17.82
N ALA A 52 14.04 3.16 17.38
CA ALA A 52 13.30 4.30 17.93
C ALA A 52 11.94 4.55 17.24
N VAL A 53 11.62 3.81 16.18
CA VAL A 53 10.40 4.02 15.37
C VAL A 53 9.30 3.07 15.85
N THR A 54 8.49 3.54 16.81
CA THR A 54 7.38 2.75 17.39
C THR A 54 6.05 3.49 17.33
N GLY A 55 4.93 2.78 17.42
CA GLY A 55 3.57 3.36 17.41
C GLY A 55 3.09 3.95 16.07
N ASN A 56 3.89 3.85 15.01
CA ASN A 56 3.58 4.44 13.71
C ASN A 56 2.61 3.58 12.88
N THR A 57 1.77 4.23 12.08
CA THR A 57 1.04 3.60 10.97
C THR A 57 1.41 4.30 9.67
N ILE A 58 2.04 3.57 8.73
CA ILE A 58 2.41 4.10 7.42
C ILE A 58 1.49 3.50 6.36
N ARG A 59 0.88 4.37 5.56
CA ARG A 59 0.12 3.95 4.38
C ARG A 59 1.05 3.71 3.21
N VAL A 60 0.99 2.51 2.62
CA VAL A 60 1.69 2.17 1.37
C VAL A 60 0.66 2.17 0.26
N CYS A 61 0.33 3.36 -0.25
CA CYS A 61 -0.86 3.55 -1.06
C CYS A 61 -0.69 4.47 -2.28
N GLY A 62 0.54 4.88 -2.61
CA GLY A 62 0.78 5.84 -3.69
C GLY A 62 0.06 7.19 -3.48
N GLN A 63 -0.21 7.55 -2.23
CA GLN A 63 -1.06 8.68 -1.83
C GLN A 63 -2.50 8.55 -2.35
N ALA A 64 -3.16 7.42 -2.04
CA ALA A 64 -4.57 7.20 -2.40
C ALA A 64 -5.51 8.26 -1.81
N MET A 65 -6.50 8.70 -2.61
CA MET A 65 -7.45 9.76 -2.24
C MET A 65 -8.39 9.37 -1.09
N LEU A 66 -8.61 8.07 -0.88
CA LEU A 66 -9.40 7.55 0.23
C LEU A 66 -8.68 7.82 1.56
N GLY A 67 -9.37 8.39 2.56
CA GLY A 67 -8.83 8.68 3.88
C GLY A 67 -9.85 9.35 4.81
N ALA A 68 -9.49 9.50 6.08
CA ALA A 68 -10.19 10.30 7.08
C ALA A 68 -9.36 11.55 7.41
#